data_AF-A0A074LTB1-F1
#
_entry.id   AF-A0A074LTB1-F1
#
_cell.length_a   1.000
_cell.length_b   1.000
_cell.length_c   1.000
_cell.angle_alpha   90.00
_cell.angle_beta   90.00
_cell.angle_gamma   90.00
#
_symmetry.space_group_name_H-M   'P 1'
#
loop_
_entity.id
_entity.type
_entity.pdbx_description
1 polymer ?
#
loop_
_entity_poly.entity_id
_entity_poly.type
_entity_poly.pdbx_seq_one_letter_code
_entity_poly.pdbx_strand_id
1 'polypeptide(L)'
;MSQMVLPRNVNEFIGMESGAHLLMMMLENALGHSLHRINPVDRANVAHEYGQDLTVELDLEELLNHLSLIRVVANLNSRAEESLIHYWAAEEGAVFLADARRYVADALRIAPQEHPERGRAFKNFAYLLLARDKPKPACAFIEKAMKIFQANGLLEPIEELLEMLSSRMEQECKVMHARVAAVLDRGVK
;
A
#
# COMPACT_ATOMS: atom_id res chain seq x y z
N MET A 1 19.44 3.36 -20.26
CA MET A 1 19.60 2.75 -18.93
C MET A 1 19.63 3.86 -17.88
N SER A 2 18.58 4.06 -17.06
CA SER A 2 18.56 5.08 -16.02
C SER A 2 19.28 4.37 -14.95
N GLN A 3 20.39 4.99 -14.60
CA GLN A 3 21.12 4.60 -13.45
C GLN A 3 20.14 4.66 -12.28
N MET A 4 19.78 3.47 -11.80
CA MET A 4 19.16 3.30 -10.51
C MET A 4 20.18 3.90 -9.53
N VAL A 5 19.95 5.14 -9.12
CA VAL A 5 20.84 5.82 -8.18
C VAL A 5 20.53 5.22 -6.82
N LEU A 6 21.18 4.08 -6.54
CA LEU A 6 21.19 3.50 -5.22
C LEU A 6 21.83 4.54 -4.28
N PRO A 7 21.17 4.87 -3.16
CA PRO A 7 21.70 5.84 -2.21
C PRO A 7 23.02 5.34 -1.67
N ARG A 8 24.04 6.20 -1.67
CA ARG A 8 25.42 5.84 -1.32
C ARG A 8 25.65 5.85 0.19
N ASN A 9 24.73 6.47 0.91
CA ASN A 9 24.77 6.60 2.36
C ASN A 9 23.36 6.68 2.95
N VAL A 10 23.28 6.51 4.27
CA VAL A 10 22.02 6.49 5.02
C VAL A 10 21.25 7.81 4.92
N ASN A 11 21.94 8.96 4.84
CA ASN A 11 21.29 10.26 4.67
C ASN A 11 20.61 10.40 3.30
N GLU A 12 21.27 9.97 2.22
CA GLU A 12 20.65 9.91 0.89
C GLU A 12 19.46 8.96 0.86
N PHE A 13 19.57 7.81 1.54
CA PHE A 13 18.49 6.83 1.62
C PHE A 13 17.28 7.38 2.39
N ILE A 14 17.50 7.97 3.57
CA ILE A 14 16.42 8.62 4.37
C ILE A 14 15.78 9.78 3.62
N GLY A 15 16.55 10.49 2.79
CA GLY A 15 16.02 11.55 1.91
C GLY A 15 15.13 11.03 0.78
N MET A 16 15.12 9.72 0.50
CA MET A 16 14.15 9.09 -0.39
C MET A 16 12.91 8.70 0.39
N GLU A 17 11.75 8.75 -0.27
CA GLU A 17 10.45 8.46 0.36
C GLU A 17 10.38 7.03 0.96
N SER A 18 11.03 6.06 0.31
CA SER A 18 11.16 4.68 0.82
C SER A 18 12.05 4.55 2.06
N GLY A 19 13.12 5.35 2.16
CA GLY A 19 13.95 5.39 3.35
C GLY A 19 13.32 6.19 4.48
N ALA A 20 12.58 7.26 4.18
CA ALA A 20 11.73 7.96 5.14
C ALA A 20 10.65 7.02 5.70
N HIS A 21 10.04 6.18 4.86
CA HIS A 21 9.06 5.18 5.28
C HIS A 21 9.68 4.09 6.16
N LEU A 22 10.85 3.56 5.81
CA LEU A 22 11.57 2.60 6.67
C LEU A 22 11.96 3.23 8.01
N LEU A 23 12.44 4.48 8.01
CA LEU A 23 12.77 5.21 9.22
C LEU A 23 11.53 5.39 10.09
N MET A 24 10.39 5.74 9.51
CA MET A 24 9.11 5.83 10.20
C MET A 24 8.70 4.49 10.82
N MET A 25 8.76 3.38 10.08
CA MET A 25 8.49 2.05 10.62
C MET A 25 9.43 1.66 11.77
N MET A 26 10.72 2.01 11.67
CA MET A 26 11.69 1.76 12.73
C MET A 26 11.41 2.62 13.97
N LEU A 27 11.09 3.90 13.78
CA LEU A 27 10.70 4.82 14.85
C LEU A 27 9.42 4.33 15.52
N GLU A 28 8.41 3.92 14.77
CA GLU A 28 7.18 3.34 15.29
C GLU A 28 7.41 2.09 16.12
N ASN A 29 8.24 1.17 15.64
CA ASN A 29 8.54 -0.05 16.36
C ASN A 29 9.30 0.26 17.66
N ALA A 30 10.28 1.16 17.60
CA ALA A 30 11.06 1.58 18.75
C ALA A 30 10.19 2.36 19.77
N LEU A 31 9.35 3.28 19.31
CA LEU A 31 8.45 4.08 20.13
C LEU A 31 7.36 3.20 20.73
N GLY A 32 6.77 2.29 19.95
CA GLY A 32 5.80 1.30 20.40
C GLY A 32 6.37 0.43 21.51
N HIS A 33 7.56 -0.14 21.30
CA HIS A 33 8.26 -0.91 22.34
C HIS A 33 8.58 -0.10 23.59
N SER A 34 8.99 1.16 23.42
CA SER A 34 9.37 2.04 24.54
C SER A 34 8.14 2.49 25.33
N LEU A 35 7.06 2.88 24.65
CA LEU A 35 5.78 3.24 25.25
C LEU A 35 5.18 2.07 26.02
N HIS A 36 5.29 0.82 25.52
CA HIS A 36 4.81 -0.37 26.24
C HIS A 36 5.59 -0.68 27.52
N ARG A 37 6.77 -0.08 27.71
CA ARG A 37 7.56 -0.18 28.95
C ARG A 37 7.24 0.92 29.95
N ILE A 38 6.55 1.98 29.53
CA ILE A 38 6.09 3.03 30.43
C ILE A 38 4.87 2.51 31.19
N ASN A 39 4.92 2.62 32.52
CA ASN A 39 3.81 2.24 33.39
C ASN A 39 2.52 2.97 32.94
N PRO A 40 1.37 2.28 32.84
CA PRO A 40 0.10 2.89 32.44
C PRO A 40 -0.27 4.17 33.21
N VAL A 41 0.11 4.25 34.49
CA VAL A 41 -0.13 5.44 35.34
C VAL A 41 0.75 6.61 34.89
N ASP A 42 2.03 6.37 34.62
CA ASP A 42 2.96 7.40 34.16
C ASP A 42 2.60 7.89 32.76
N ARG A 43 2.07 7.01 31.90
CA ARG A 43 1.55 7.39 30.58
C ARG A 43 0.38 8.37 30.69
N ALA A 44 -0.54 8.14 31.63
CA ALA A 44 -1.67 9.04 31.87
C ALA A 44 -1.22 10.41 32.42
N ASN A 45 -0.21 10.42 33.29
CA ASN A 45 0.36 11.64 33.84
C ASN A 45 1.09 12.47 32.76
N VAL A 46 1.88 11.83 31.90
CA VAL A 46 2.58 12.51 30.79
C VAL A 46 1.58 13.07 29.77
N ALA A 47 0.51 12.35 29.44
CA ALA A 47 -0.54 12.86 28.56
C ALA A 47 -1.28 14.06 29.16
N HIS A 48 -1.44 14.09 30.49
CA HIS A 48 -2.07 15.21 31.20
C HIS A 48 -1.15 16.44 31.27
N GLU A 49 0.15 16.24 31.52
CA GLU A 49 1.13 17.32 31.68
C GLU A 49 1.53 17.98 30.35
N TYR A 50 1.62 17.20 29.27
CA TYR A 50 2.14 17.69 27.97
C TYR A 50 1.08 17.79 26.88
N GLY A 51 -0.16 17.31 27.12
CA GLY A 51 -1.24 17.33 26.13
C GLY A 51 -1.79 18.71 25.74
N GLN A 52 -1.27 19.79 26.34
CA GLN A 52 -1.69 21.17 26.04
C GLN A 52 -0.57 22.06 25.48
N ASP A 53 0.63 21.51 25.23
CA ASP A 53 1.75 22.29 24.69
C ASP A 53 1.61 22.41 23.16
N LEU A 54 0.92 23.47 22.72
CA LEU A 54 0.62 23.82 21.32
C LEU A 54 1.85 24.26 20.49
N THR A 55 3.07 24.02 20.96
CA THR A 55 4.31 24.48 20.31
C THR A 55 5.03 23.41 19.47
N VAL A 56 4.49 22.19 19.42
CA VAL A 56 4.97 21.11 18.53
C VAL A 56 4.04 21.04 17.31
N GLU A 57 4.23 21.94 16.34
CA GLU A 57 3.57 21.92 15.02
C GLU A 57 4.10 20.76 14.15
N LEU A 58 3.78 19.54 14.55
CA LEU A 58 3.53 18.36 13.72
C LEU A 58 3.05 17.29 14.68
N ASP A 59 1.73 17.29 14.80
CA ASP A 59 0.91 16.65 15.80
C ASP A 59 1.23 15.16 15.88
N LEU A 60 1.94 14.74 16.94
CA LEU A 60 2.26 13.35 17.20
C LEU A 60 1.00 12.50 17.20
N GLU A 61 -0.15 13.06 17.58
CA GLU A 61 -1.44 12.41 17.52
C GLU A 61 -1.91 12.20 16.07
N GLU A 62 -1.75 13.19 15.19
CA GLU A 62 -2.04 13.05 13.76
C GLU A 62 -1.13 12.02 13.10
N LEU A 63 0.17 12.02 13.45
CA LEU A 63 1.13 11.00 13.01
C LEU A 63 0.69 9.60 13.48
N LEU A 64 0.41 9.42 14.77
CA LEU A 64 -0.04 8.15 15.34
C LEU A 64 -1.38 7.69 14.75
N ASN A 65 -2.29 8.62 14.44
CA ASN A 65 -3.55 8.35 13.76
C ASN A 65 -3.31 7.89 12.32
N HIS A 66 -2.43 8.57 11.58
CA HIS A 66 -2.08 8.20 10.22
C HIS A 66 -1.43 6.80 10.17
N LEU A 67 -0.53 6.53 11.10
CA LEU A 67 0.13 5.23 11.25
C LEU A 67 -0.84 4.11 11.64
N SER A 68 -1.77 4.40 12.56
CA SER A 68 -2.84 3.48 12.94
C SER A 68 -3.76 3.17 11.76
N LEU A 69 -4.11 4.18 10.96
CA LEU A 69 -4.91 4.01 9.75
C LEU A 69 -4.18 3.16 8.70
N ILE A 70 -2.90 3.41 8.44
CA ILE A 70 -2.10 2.60 7.51
C ILE A 70 -2.06 1.13 7.96
N ARG A 71 -1.87 0.85 9.26
CA ARG A 71 -1.90 -0.53 9.78
C ARG A 71 -3.25 -1.20 9.57
N VAL A 72 -4.35 -0.49 9.75
CA VAL A 72 -5.69 -1.02 9.47
C VAL A 72 -5.86 -1.31 7.98
N VAL A 73 -5.43 -0.40 7.10
CA VAL A 73 -5.49 -0.63 5.65
C VAL A 73 -4.65 -1.84 5.25
N ALA A 74 -3.43 -1.96 5.77
CA ALA A 74 -2.54 -3.08 5.49
C ALA A 74 -3.16 -4.41 5.93
N ASN A 75 -3.80 -4.44 7.11
CA ASN A 75 -4.53 -5.62 7.57
C ASN A 75 -5.69 -5.98 6.64
N LEU A 76 -6.50 -4.99 6.24
CA LEU A 76 -7.60 -5.19 5.30
C LEU A 76 -7.10 -5.71 3.95
N ASN A 77 -5.98 -5.19 3.44
CA ASN A 77 -5.37 -5.68 2.20
C ASN A 77 -4.91 -7.14 2.32
N SER A 78 -4.23 -7.51 3.41
CA SER A 78 -3.83 -8.91 3.63
C SER A 78 -5.04 -9.84 3.74
N ARG A 79 -6.13 -9.43 4.40
CA ARG A 79 -7.37 -10.21 4.48
C ARG A 79 -8.06 -10.35 3.12
N ALA A 80 -8.03 -9.31 2.30
CA ALA A 80 -8.53 -9.36 0.93
C ALA A 80 -7.74 -10.35 0.07
N GLU A 81 -6.41 -10.30 0.14
CA GLU A 81 -5.51 -11.21 -0.57
C GLU A 81 -5.73 -12.66 -0.15
N GLU A 82 -5.77 -12.94 1.16
CA GLU A 82 -6.07 -14.26 1.73
C GLU A 82 -7.42 -14.80 1.22
N SER A 83 -8.45 -13.95 1.24
CA SER A 83 -9.78 -14.32 0.74
C SER A 83 -9.76 -14.61 -0.77
N LEU A 84 -9.04 -13.83 -1.57
CA LEU A 84 -8.89 -14.09 -3.02
C LEU A 84 -8.15 -15.41 -3.30
N ILE A 85 -7.11 -15.72 -2.53
CA ILE A 85 -6.39 -17.00 -2.61
C ILE A 85 -7.34 -18.16 -2.32
N HIS A 86 -8.14 -18.07 -1.26
CA HIS A 86 -9.12 -19.09 -0.92
C HIS A 86 -10.22 -19.22 -1.98
N TYR A 87 -10.67 -18.12 -2.58
CA TYR A 87 -11.62 -18.15 -3.70
C TYR A 87 -11.11 -19.01 -4.86
N TRP A 88 -9.86 -18.82 -5.29
CA TRP A 88 -9.29 -19.59 -6.41
C TRP A 88 -8.91 -21.03 -6.05
N ALA A 89 -8.75 -21.34 -4.76
CA ALA A 89 -8.43 -22.69 -4.29
C ALA A 89 -9.67 -23.54 -3.97
N ALA A 90 -10.86 -22.93 -3.83
CA ALA A 90 -12.09 -23.61 -3.42
C ALA A 90 -12.99 -23.95 -4.63
N GLU A 91 -13.70 -25.08 -4.53
CA GLU A 91 -14.74 -25.46 -5.50
C GLU A 91 -16.00 -24.55 -5.39
N GLU A 92 -16.31 -24.09 -4.17
CA GLU A 92 -17.39 -23.13 -3.88
C GLU A 92 -16.83 -21.86 -3.20
N GLY A 93 -16.26 -20.96 -4.00
CA GLY A 93 -15.56 -19.78 -3.47
C GLY A 93 -16.43 -18.54 -3.15
N ALA A 94 -17.74 -18.59 -3.35
CA ALA A 94 -18.59 -17.38 -3.35
C ALA A 94 -18.50 -16.55 -2.05
N VAL A 95 -18.35 -17.20 -0.90
CA VAL A 95 -18.18 -16.54 0.41
C VAL A 95 -16.87 -15.76 0.46
N PHE A 96 -15.77 -16.38 0.05
CA PHE A 96 -14.45 -15.73 0.02
C PHE A 96 -14.42 -14.52 -0.92
N LEU A 97 -15.14 -14.58 -2.04
CA LEU A 97 -15.26 -13.45 -2.95
C LEU A 97 -16.07 -12.28 -2.33
N ALA A 98 -17.05 -12.58 -1.48
CA ALA A 98 -17.81 -11.57 -0.75
C ALA A 98 -16.97 -10.92 0.35
N ASP A 99 -16.19 -11.71 1.10
CA ASP A 99 -15.27 -11.23 2.12
C ASP A 99 -14.17 -10.36 1.53
N ALA A 100 -13.52 -10.82 0.45
CA ALA A 100 -12.54 -10.03 -0.30
C ALA A 100 -13.12 -8.68 -0.73
N ARG A 101 -14.36 -8.67 -1.25
CA ARG A 101 -15.03 -7.41 -1.63
C ARG A 101 -15.20 -6.47 -0.45
N ARG A 102 -15.61 -6.97 0.72
CA ARG A 102 -15.78 -6.15 1.93
C ARG A 102 -14.46 -5.51 2.35
N TYR A 103 -13.42 -6.33 2.47
CA TYR A 103 -12.09 -5.85 2.89
C TYR A 103 -11.50 -4.81 1.94
N VAL A 104 -11.61 -5.03 0.62
CA VAL A 104 -11.15 -4.07 -0.39
C VAL A 104 -11.93 -2.76 -0.33
N ALA A 105 -13.25 -2.81 -0.14
CA ALA A 105 -14.07 -1.62 -0.05
C ALA A 105 -13.68 -0.77 1.17
N ASP A 106 -13.47 -1.40 2.31
CA ASP A 106 -13.02 -0.71 3.52
C ASP A 106 -11.60 -0.16 3.38
N ALA A 107 -10.68 -0.91 2.78
CA ALA A 107 -9.32 -0.45 2.51
C ALA A 107 -9.33 0.80 1.62
N LEU A 108 -10.05 0.79 0.49
CA LEU A 108 -10.14 1.94 -0.42
C LEU A 108 -10.80 3.17 0.22
N ARG A 109 -11.73 2.96 1.16
CA ARG A 109 -12.41 4.04 1.88
C ARG A 109 -11.48 4.81 2.80
N ILE A 110 -10.56 4.13 3.47
CA ILE A 110 -9.73 4.74 4.53
C ILE A 110 -8.25 4.90 4.13
N ALA A 111 -7.80 4.29 3.04
CA ALA A 111 -6.42 4.40 2.59
C ALA A 111 -6.08 5.84 2.14
N PRO A 112 -4.97 6.43 2.64
CA PRO A 112 -4.51 7.74 2.19
C PRO A 112 -4.26 7.78 0.68
N GLN A 113 -4.54 8.92 0.02
CA GLN A 113 -4.67 9.03 -1.44
C GLN A 113 -3.41 8.61 -2.23
N GLU A 114 -2.22 8.84 -1.69
CA GLU A 114 -0.94 8.58 -2.38
C GLU A 114 -0.14 7.44 -1.75
N HIS A 115 -0.67 6.83 -0.68
CA HIS A 115 0.03 5.79 0.05
C HIS A 115 0.05 4.45 -0.72
N PRO A 116 1.16 3.69 -0.69
CA PRO A 116 1.26 2.38 -1.37
C PRO A 116 0.14 1.39 -1.05
N GLU A 117 -0.37 1.41 0.19
CA GLU A 117 -1.49 0.56 0.61
C GLU A 117 -2.80 0.85 -0.16
N ARG A 118 -2.99 2.06 -0.68
CA ARG A 118 -4.09 2.35 -1.60
C ARG A 118 -3.86 1.71 -2.98
N GLY A 119 -2.61 1.68 -3.43
CA GLY A 119 -2.19 0.93 -4.62
C GLY A 119 -2.48 -0.56 -4.47
N ARG A 120 -2.14 -1.16 -3.33
CA ARG A 120 -2.49 -2.55 -2.99
C ARG A 120 -3.99 -2.79 -2.96
N ALA A 121 -4.77 -1.86 -2.40
CA ALA A 121 -6.23 -1.96 -2.40
C ALA A 121 -6.82 -1.92 -3.83
N PHE A 122 -6.28 -1.08 -4.73
CA PHE A 122 -6.66 -1.08 -6.14
C PHE A 122 -6.25 -2.37 -6.88
N LYS A 123 -5.07 -2.93 -6.58
CA LYS A 123 -4.65 -4.25 -7.09
C LYS A 123 -5.66 -5.33 -6.69
N ASN A 124 -6.01 -5.41 -5.41
CA ASN A 124 -6.98 -6.38 -4.89
C ASN A 124 -8.37 -6.18 -5.51
N PHE A 125 -8.77 -4.93 -5.78
CA PHE A 125 -10.01 -4.66 -6.48
C PHE A 125 -10.00 -5.11 -7.94
N ALA A 126 -8.87 -4.95 -8.63
CA ALA A 126 -8.72 -5.46 -9.99
C ALA A 126 -8.87 -6.99 -10.01
N TYR A 127 -8.23 -7.71 -9.08
CA TYR A 127 -8.40 -9.16 -8.94
C TYR A 127 -9.86 -9.58 -8.71
N LEU A 128 -10.59 -8.86 -7.86
CA LEU A 128 -12.03 -9.08 -7.65
C LEU A 128 -12.86 -8.92 -8.94
N LEU A 129 -12.50 -7.95 -9.78
CA LEU A 129 -13.17 -7.71 -11.05
C LEU A 129 -12.85 -8.81 -12.07
N LEU A 130 -11.61 -9.30 -12.09
CA LEU A 130 -11.21 -10.44 -12.92
C LEU A 130 -11.91 -11.73 -12.50
N ALA A 131 -12.02 -11.98 -11.20
CA ALA A 131 -12.79 -13.11 -10.66
C ALA A 131 -14.28 -13.10 -11.05
N ARG A 132 -14.80 -11.96 -11.55
CA ARG A 132 -16.18 -11.77 -12.01
C ARG A 132 -16.29 -11.56 -13.52
N ASP A 133 -15.24 -11.91 -14.26
CA ASP A 133 -15.14 -11.74 -15.72
C ASP A 133 -15.38 -10.29 -16.18
N LYS A 134 -14.84 -9.33 -15.45
CA LYS A 134 -14.89 -7.89 -15.78
C LYS A 134 -13.50 -7.34 -16.10
N PRO A 135 -12.87 -7.73 -17.22
CA PRO A 135 -11.48 -7.36 -17.54
C PRO A 135 -11.30 -5.86 -17.81
N LYS A 136 -12.24 -5.22 -18.52
CA LYS A 136 -12.15 -3.78 -18.84
C LYS A 136 -12.06 -2.89 -17.60
N PRO A 137 -12.98 -2.98 -16.61
CA PRO A 137 -12.85 -2.20 -15.40
C PRO A 137 -11.66 -2.64 -14.53
N ALA A 138 -11.29 -3.94 -14.54
CA ALA A 138 -10.08 -4.39 -13.83
C ALA A 138 -8.82 -3.66 -14.33
N CYS A 139 -8.70 -3.52 -15.65
CA CYS A 139 -7.61 -2.80 -16.30
C CYS A 139 -7.45 -1.35 -15.81
N ALA A 140 -8.57 -0.63 -15.65
CA ALA A 140 -8.56 0.73 -15.14
C ALA A 140 -8.06 0.82 -13.68
N PHE A 141 -8.34 -0.19 -12.86
CA PHE A 141 -7.84 -0.25 -11.47
C PHE A 141 -6.39 -0.70 -11.37
N ILE A 142 -5.94 -1.58 -12.27
CA ILE A 142 -4.51 -1.89 -12.42
C ILE A 142 -3.72 -0.63 -12.75
N GLU A 143 -4.20 0.20 -13.69
CA GLU A 143 -3.54 1.47 -14.02
C GLU A 143 -3.42 2.40 -12.80
N LYS A 144 -4.48 2.50 -11.99
CA LYS A 144 -4.45 3.30 -10.75
C LYS A 144 -3.45 2.75 -9.74
N ALA A 145 -3.38 1.43 -9.57
CA ALA A 145 -2.40 0.79 -8.70
C ALA A 145 -0.97 1.07 -9.18
N MET A 146 -0.70 0.91 -10.47
CA MET A 146 0.61 1.17 -11.07
C MET A 146 1.05 2.62 -10.92
N LYS A 147 0.15 3.60 -11.09
CA LYS A 147 0.48 5.02 -10.88
C LYS A 147 0.94 5.30 -9.45
N ILE A 148 0.25 4.72 -8.46
CA ILE A 148 0.62 4.87 -7.04
C ILE A 148 1.96 4.19 -6.78
N PHE A 149 2.15 2.95 -7.23
CA PHE A 149 3.42 2.24 -7.05
C PHE A 149 4.59 2.94 -7.73
N GLN A 150 4.38 3.49 -8.93
CA GLN A 150 5.40 4.23 -9.67
C GLN A 150 5.79 5.52 -8.94
N ALA A 151 4.80 6.28 -8.42
CA ALA A 151 5.06 7.48 -7.64
C ALA A 151 5.90 7.17 -6.38
N ASN A 152 5.70 6.00 -5.78
CA ASN A 152 6.41 5.54 -4.57
C ASN A 152 7.69 4.72 -4.87
N GLY A 153 8.11 4.59 -6.13
CA GLY A 153 9.31 3.84 -6.51
C GLY A 153 9.25 2.33 -6.28
N LEU A 154 8.05 1.74 -6.21
CA LEU A 154 7.83 0.32 -5.94
C LEU A 154 7.77 -0.47 -7.25
N LEU A 155 8.89 -1.09 -7.63
CA LEU A 155 9.02 -1.81 -8.91
C LEU A 155 8.43 -3.24 -8.87
N GLU A 156 8.66 -4.00 -7.80
CA GLU A 156 8.16 -5.39 -7.70
C GLU A 156 6.63 -5.50 -7.88
N PRO A 157 5.79 -4.67 -7.24
CA PRO A 157 4.34 -4.75 -7.43
C PRO A 157 3.89 -4.32 -8.84
N ILE A 158 4.71 -3.52 -9.54
CA ILE A 158 4.44 -3.13 -10.93
C ILE A 158 4.71 -4.30 -11.87
N GLU A 159 5.81 -5.03 -11.65
CA GLU A 159 6.14 -6.23 -12.42
C GLU A 159 5.06 -7.32 -12.26
N GLU A 160 4.60 -7.56 -11.02
CA GLU A 160 3.48 -8.45 -10.72
C GLU A 160 2.21 -8.08 -11.53
N LEU A 161 1.88 -6.79 -11.56
CA LEU A 161 0.71 -6.29 -12.31
C LEU A 161 0.89 -6.44 -13.84
N LEU A 162 2.10 -6.30 -14.36
CA LEU A 162 2.40 -6.49 -15.78
C LEU A 162 2.28 -7.97 -16.19
N GLU A 163 2.78 -8.89 -15.36
CA GLU A 163 2.61 -10.33 -15.58
C GLU A 163 1.12 -10.74 -15.60
N MET A 164 0.32 -10.13 -14.74
CA MET A 164 -1.13 -10.36 -14.71
C MET A 164 -1.81 -9.90 -16.01
N LEU A 165 -1.41 -8.72 -16.53
CA LEU A 165 -1.96 -8.17 -17.77
C LEU A 165 -1.55 -9.01 -19.00
N SER A 166 -0.35 -9.59 -19.01
CA SER A 166 0.16 -10.37 -20.14
C SER A 166 -0.46 -11.76 -20.24
N SER A 167 -0.81 -12.38 -19.11
CA SER A 167 -1.31 -13.76 -19.04
C SER A 167 -2.83 -13.91 -19.18
N ARG A 168 -3.63 -12.85 -18.92
CA ARG A 168 -5.08 -13.03 -18.68
C ARG A 168 -6.05 -12.11 -19.43
N MET A 169 -5.65 -11.16 -20.28
CA MET A 169 -6.57 -10.08 -20.67
C MET A 169 -6.63 -9.70 -22.17
N GLU A 170 -7.81 -9.14 -22.52
CA GLU A 170 -8.25 -8.59 -23.81
C GLU A 170 -7.20 -7.67 -24.48
N GLN A 171 -7.32 -7.49 -25.80
CA GLN A 171 -6.39 -6.70 -26.61
C GLN A 171 -6.16 -5.27 -26.08
N GLU A 172 -7.18 -4.65 -25.46
CA GLU A 172 -7.12 -3.32 -24.84
C GLU A 172 -6.11 -3.24 -23.69
N CYS A 173 -5.98 -4.30 -22.91
CA CYS A 173 -5.07 -4.38 -21.78
C CYS A 173 -3.62 -4.65 -22.21
N LYS A 174 -3.43 -5.27 -23.37
CA LYS A 174 -2.11 -5.40 -24.02
C LYS A 174 -1.57 -4.06 -24.51
N VAL A 175 -2.44 -3.17 -25.01
CA VAL A 175 -2.04 -1.81 -25.41
C VAL A 175 -1.58 -1.00 -24.19
N MET A 176 -2.27 -1.15 -23.05
CA MET A 176 -1.86 -0.53 -21.79
C MET A 176 -0.55 -1.10 -21.26
N HIS A 177 -0.38 -2.43 -21.27
CA HIS A 177 0.88 -3.10 -20.93
C HIS A 177 2.06 -2.54 -21.75
N ALA A 178 1.91 -2.41 -23.07
CA ALA A 178 2.95 -1.86 -23.94
C ALA A 178 3.32 -0.41 -23.61
N ARG A 179 2.35 0.43 -23.24
CA ARG A 179 2.62 1.83 -22.84
C ARG A 179 3.37 1.91 -21.52
N VAL A 180 2.99 1.12 -20.51
CA VAL A 180 3.63 1.17 -19.20
C VAL A 180 5.01 0.50 -19.22
N ALA A 181 5.16 -0.64 -19.91
CA ALA A 181 6.46 -1.26 -20.14
C ALA A 181 7.43 -0.29 -20.83
N ALA A 182 6.97 0.45 -21.85
CA ALA A 182 7.79 1.46 -22.52
C ALA A 182 8.15 2.66 -21.63
N VAL A 183 7.36 2.99 -20.60
CA VAL A 183 7.68 4.04 -19.63
C VAL A 183 8.71 3.55 -18.62
N LEU A 184 8.60 2.31 -18.14
CA LEU A 184 9.62 1.69 -17.27
C LEU A 184 10.97 1.56 -18.00
N ASP A 185 10.95 1.17 -19.27
CA ASP A 185 12.15 1.04 -20.11
C ASP A 185 12.81 2.40 -20.43
N ARG A 186 12.04 3.50 -20.36
CA ARG A 186 12.51 4.90 -20.56
C ARG A 186 12.92 5.60 -19.27
N GLY A 187 12.29 5.27 -18.14
CA GLY A 187 12.76 5.59 -16.79
C GLY A 187 13.94 4.71 -16.37
N VAL A 188 14.40 3.89 -17.32
CA VAL A 188 15.72 3.32 -17.44
C VAL A 188 16.43 4.02 -18.64
N LYS A 189 16.58 5.36 -18.69
CA LYS A 189 17.68 6.08 -19.41
C LYS A 189 18.49 7.11 -18.64
#